data_AF-A0ABD5RH29-F1
#
_entry.id   AF-A0ABD5RH29-F1
#
_cell.length_a   1.000
_cell.length_b   1.000
_cell.length_c   1.000
_cell.angle_alpha   90.00
_cell.angle_beta   90.00
_cell.angle_gamma   90.00
#
_symmetry.space_group_name_H-M   'P 1'
#
loop_
_entity.id
_entity.type
_entity.pdbx_description
1 polymer ?
#
loop_
_entity_poly.entity_id
_entity_poly.type
_entity_poly.pdbx_seq_one_letter_code
_entity_poly.pdbx_strand_id
1 'polypeptide(L)'
;MHRRALLRGLGTLGMLGTVGVAGCTGRLDGPAFRESFEAGLGDWESGAAIGPEVDLAEFEWELDVSDAQAADGERSLRIWNEGDYDDGVTWGVHPVSVESGRAYRARVTAQLWSESESFNTLRDAVMRLGPEPPSVEEDFPQPGVNTSQLGETPYGGLREPLWLADGWREYRFEWTTPELTTDTLYVAVGTAVIWEGDATHFVDDLSVEITPR
;
A
#
# COMPACT_ATOMS: atom_id res chain seq x y z
N MET A 1 36.60 -29.11 -77.67
CA MET A 1 37.76 -28.47 -77.02
C MET A 1 37.71 -28.81 -75.53
N HIS A 2 38.73 -29.55 -75.07
CA HIS A 2 39.41 -29.52 -73.74
C HIS A 2 38.58 -29.36 -72.43
N ARG A 3 38.57 -30.37 -71.53
CA ARG A 3 39.43 -30.53 -70.31
C ARG A 3 39.10 -29.45 -69.24
N ARG A 4 38.77 -29.68 -67.96
CA ARG A 4 39.31 -30.54 -66.86
C ARG A 4 38.44 -30.28 -65.60
N ALA A 5 38.07 -31.28 -64.79
CA ALA A 5 38.71 -31.77 -63.53
C ALA A 5 38.42 -30.92 -62.25
N LEU A 6 37.79 -31.53 -61.23
CA LEU A 6 38.32 -31.85 -59.87
C LEU A 6 38.47 -30.62 -58.93
N LEU A 7 38.04 -30.57 -57.66
CA LEU A 7 38.29 -31.48 -56.53
C LEU A 7 37.41 -31.12 -55.29
N ARG A 8 37.37 -32.09 -54.36
CA ARG A 8 36.76 -32.10 -53.03
C ARG A 8 37.34 -31.07 -52.04
N GLY A 9 36.54 -30.70 -51.04
CA GLY A 9 36.99 -30.12 -49.78
C GLY A 9 35.98 -30.39 -48.65
N LEU A 10 36.17 -31.49 -47.93
CA LEU A 10 35.55 -31.77 -46.62
C LEU A 10 36.31 -30.98 -45.56
N GLY A 11 35.59 -30.27 -44.69
CA GLY A 11 36.12 -29.62 -43.50
C GLY A 11 35.13 -29.72 -42.34
N THR A 12 35.32 -30.74 -41.51
CA THR A 12 34.71 -30.92 -40.19
C THR A 12 35.51 -30.16 -39.13
N LEU A 13 34.87 -29.38 -38.23
CA LEU A 13 35.21 -29.24 -36.79
C LEU A 13 34.45 -28.11 -36.07
N GLY A 14 33.96 -28.40 -34.85
CA GLY A 14 33.62 -27.44 -33.78
C GLY A 14 32.13 -27.05 -33.73
N MET A 15 31.42 -27.01 -32.60
CA MET A 15 31.72 -27.18 -31.18
C MET A 15 30.46 -27.69 -30.46
N LEU A 16 30.66 -28.50 -29.42
CA LEU A 16 29.68 -28.79 -28.39
C LEU A 16 29.35 -27.49 -27.63
N GLY A 17 28.18 -26.93 -27.86
CA GLY A 17 27.63 -25.85 -27.04
C GLY A 17 26.81 -26.45 -25.90
N THR A 18 27.38 -26.46 -24.71
CA THR A 18 26.66 -26.70 -23.45
C THR A 18 25.59 -25.64 -23.26
N VAL A 19 24.31 -26.03 -23.30
CA VAL A 19 23.20 -25.18 -22.90
C VAL A 19 23.24 -25.08 -21.37
N GLY A 20 23.88 -24.02 -20.87
CA GLY A 20 23.75 -23.61 -19.49
C GLY A 20 22.34 -23.07 -19.27
N VAL A 21 21.51 -23.80 -18.54
CA VAL A 21 20.25 -23.28 -18.02
C VAL A 21 20.64 -22.31 -16.90
N ALA A 22 20.81 -21.04 -17.24
CA ALA A 22 20.92 -19.98 -16.25
C ALA A 22 19.57 -19.90 -15.54
N GLY A 23 19.50 -20.44 -14.31
CA GLY A 23 18.38 -20.23 -13.42
C GLY A 23 18.24 -18.73 -13.17
N CYS A 24 17.18 -18.13 -13.71
CA CYS A 24 16.78 -16.79 -13.36
C CYS A 24 16.35 -16.79 -11.89
N THR A 25 17.28 -16.61 -10.95
CA THR A 25 16.94 -16.04 -9.65
C THR A 25 16.78 -14.54 -9.82
N GLY A 26 15.83 -14.16 -10.67
CA GLY A 26 15.39 -12.78 -10.79
C GLY A 26 14.61 -12.48 -9.53
N ARG A 27 15.27 -11.86 -8.55
CA ARG A 27 14.55 -11.05 -7.57
C ARG A 27 13.71 -10.10 -8.41
N LEU A 28 12.37 -10.21 -8.31
CA LEU A 28 11.51 -9.20 -8.89
C LEU A 28 11.83 -7.92 -8.12
N ASP A 29 12.65 -7.05 -8.71
CA ASP A 29 13.01 -5.75 -8.16
C ASP A 29 11.75 -4.87 -8.28
N GLY A 30 10.85 -4.99 -7.31
CA GLY A 30 9.61 -4.24 -7.23
C GLY A 30 9.00 -4.38 -5.83
N PRO A 31 8.07 -3.49 -5.46
CA PRO A 31 7.36 -3.61 -4.19
C PRO A 31 6.58 -4.92 -4.14
N ALA A 32 6.32 -5.42 -2.94
CA ALA A 32 5.49 -6.60 -2.73
C ALA A 32 4.04 -6.35 -3.16
N PHE A 33 3.59 -5.09 -3.09
CA PHE A 33 2.29 -4.64 -3.53
C PHE A 33 2.37 -3.17 -3.97
N ARG A 34 1.65 -2.81 -5.03
CA ARG A 34 1.46 -1.43 -5.48
C ARG A 34 0.04 -1.25 -5.99
N GLU A 35 -0.58 -0.13 -5.64
CA GLU A 35 -1.93 0.22 -6.02
C GLU A 35 -2.03 1.70 -6.43
N SER A 36 -2.70 1.94 -7.55
CA SER A 36 -3.06 3.28 -8.05
C SER A 36 -4.56 3.37 -8.41
N PHE A 37 -5.36 2.36 -8.05
CA PHE A 37 -6.81 2.28 -8.22
C PHE A 37 -7.31 2.37 -9.67
N GLU A 38 -6.39 2.24 -10.63
CA GLU A 38 -6.65 2.21 -12.07
C GLU A 38 -7.44 1.00 -12.56
N ALA A 39 -7.74 0.04 -11.68
CA ALA A 39 -8.60 -1.10 -11.96
C ALA A 39 -9.91 -1.08 -11.14
N GLY A 40 -10.18 -0.02 -10.38
CA GLY A 40 -11.24 0.01 -9.37
C GLY A 40 -10.79 -0.60 -8.04
N LEU A 41 -11.74 -1.01 -7.19
CA LEU A 41 -11.44 -1.56 -5.87
C LEU A 41 -10.95 -3.01 -5.87
N GLY A 42 -11.18 -3.82 -6.90
CA GLY A 42 -10.64 -5.20 -6.94
C GLY A 42 -10.89 -6.01 -5.65
N ASP A 43 -9.81 -6.43 -4.99
CA ASP A 43 -9.81 -7.20 -3.74
C ASP A 43 -9.77 -6.32 -2.46
N TRP A 44 -9.97 -5.00 -2.60
CA TRP A 44 -10.08 -4.09 -1.46
C TRP A 44 -11.42 -4.27 -0.75
N GLU A 45 -11.37 -4.36 0.57
CA GLU A 45 -12.53 -4.30 1.43
C GLU A 45 -12.59 -2.94 2.13
N SER A 46 -13.79 -2.40 2.31
CA SER A 46 -14.01 -1.13 3.01
C SER A 46 -14.44 -1.37 4.45
N GLY A 47 -13.95 -0.56 5.39
CA GLY A 47 -14.33 -0.61 6.79
C GLY A 47 -14.50 0.79 7.38
N ALA A 48 -15.28 0.85 8.45
CA ALA A 48 -15.40 2.02 9.29
C ALA A 48 -15.68 1.62 10.75
N ALA A 49 -15.31 2.51 11.66
CA ALA A 49 -15.59 2.40 13.09
C ALA A 49 -15.86 3.79 13.64
N ILE A 50 -16.68 3.86 14.67
CA ILE A 50 -16.98 5.07 15.43
C ILE A 50 -17.05 4.69 16.91
N GLY A 51 -16.73 5.64 17.80
CA GLY A 51 -16.73 5.43 19.24
C GLY A 51 -18.04 4.85 19.79
N PRO A 52 -17.98 4.22 20.98
CA PRO A 52 -19.10 3.48 21.55
C PRO A 52 -20.36 4.33 21.85
N GLU A 53 -20.23 5.66 21.77
CA GLU A 53 -21.30 6.61 21.95
C GLU A 53 -22.28 6.66 20.77
N VAL A 54 -21.88 6.19 19.58
CA VAL A 54 -22.66 6.28 18.34
C VAL A 54 -22.73 4.91 17.67
N ASP A 55 -23.92 4.54 17.17
CA ASP A 55 -24.05 3.33 16.37
C ASP A 55 -23.45 3.54 14.98
N LEU A 56 -22.66 2.59 14.47
CA LEU A 56 -22.05 2.69 13.12
C LEU A 56 -23.09 2.93 12.00
N ALA A 57 -24.34 2.53 12.20
CA ALA A 57 -25.43 2.78 11.24
C ALA A 57 -25.89 4.24 11.18
N GLU A 58 -25.54 5.05 12.19
CA GLU A 58 -25.78 6.49 12.27
C GLU A 58 -24.57 7.30 11.78
N PHE A 59 -23.44 6.64 11.48
CA PHE A 59 -22.24 7.24 10.92
C PHE A 59 -22.24 7.11 9.39
N GLU A 60 -22.34 8.24 8.68
CA GLU A 60 -22.27 8.29 7.22
C GLU A 60 -20.82 8.32 6.73
N TRP A 61 -20.49 7.36 5.86
CA TRP A 61 -19.16 7.25 5.26
C TRP A 61 -19.24 6.52 3.92
N GLU A 62 -18.25 6.78 3.06
CA GLU A 62 -18.13 6.18 1.74
C GLU A 62 -16.66 5.94 1.38
N LEU A 63 -16.42 4.84 0.69
CA LEU A 63 -15.13 4.51 0.07
C LEU A 63 -15.40 4.00 -1.35
N ASP A 64 -14.82 4.67 -2.34
CA ASP A 64 -15.00 4.33 -3.76
C ASP A 64 -13.80 4.81 -4.58
N VAL A 65 -13.72 4.47 -5.86
CA VAL A 65 -12.74 5.03 -6.79
C VAL A 65 -13.33 6.25 -7.51
N SER A 66 -12.50 7.26 -7.75
CA SER A 66 -12.89 8.51 -8.41
C SER A 66 -11.85 8.99 -9.40
N ASP A 67 -12.28 9.75 -10.41
CA ASP A 67 -11.44 10.47 -11.38
C ASP A 67 -11.30 11.97 -11.04
N ALA A 68 -11.82 12.40 -9.89
CA ALA A 68 -11.80 13.81 -9.48
C ALA A 68 -10.40 14.32 -9.11
N GLN A 69 -9.57 13.45 -8.54
CA GLN A 69 -8.16 13.69 -8.23
C GLN A 69 -7.38 12.42 -8.53
N ALA A 70 -6.15 12.55 -9.03
CA ALA A 70 -5.21 11.45 -9.20
C ALA A 70 -3.78 11.97 -9.01
N ALA A 71 -2.93 11.21 -8.32
CA ALA A 71 -1.50 11.48 -8.20
C ALA A 71 -0.72 10.76 -9.31
N ASP A 72 -1.16 9.54 -9.66
CA ASP A 72 -0.70 8.75 -10.80
C ASP A 72 -1.90 8.34 -11.65
N GLY A 73 -1.72 8.25 -12.97
CA GLY A 73 -2.82 7.84 -13.86
C GLY A 73 -4.01 8.82 -13.94
N GLU A 74 -5.22 8.28 -13.88
CA GLU A 74 -6.51 8.96 -14.07
C GLU A 74 -7.47 8.79 -12.88
N ARG A 75 -7.18 7.86 -11.95
CA ARG A 75 -8.09 7.52 -10.85
C ARG A 75 -7.36 7.41 -9.52
N SER A 76 -8.10 7.58 -8.44
CA SER A 76 -7.60 7.35 -7.07
C SER A 76 -8.72 6.83 -6.18
N LEU A 77 -8.35 6.37 -4.98
CA LEU A 77 -9.32 6.02 -3.95
C LEU A 77 -9.88 7.29 -3.32
N ARG A 78 -11.20 7.48 -3.37
CA ARG A 78 -11.93 8.51 -2.65
C ARG A 78 -12.42 7.96 -1.31
N ILE A 79 -12.18 8.71 -0.26
CA ILE A 79 -12.69 8.45 1.08
C ILE A 79 -13.49 9.67 1.53
N TRP A 80 -14.73 9.46 1.93
CA TRP A 80 -15.57 10.48 2.53
C TRP A 80 -16.14 9.95 3.84
N ASN A 81 -16.17 10.81 4.85
CA ASN A 81 -16.85 10.56 6.10
C ASN A 81 -17.38 11.86 6.69
N GLU A 82 -18.55 11.79 7.30
CA GLU A 82 -19.11 12.94 8.02
C GLU A 82 -18.25 13.30 9.24
N GLY A 83 -18.40 14.53 9.72
CA GLY A 83 -17.66 15.04 10.87
C GLY A 83 -18.50 15.27 12.13
N ASP A 84 -19.81 15.01 12.09
CA ASP A 84 -20.79 15.47 13.09
C ASP A 84 -20.53 14.96 14.53
N TYR A 85 -19.74 13.91 14.69
CA TYR A 85 -19.47 13.27 15.98
C TYR A 85 -18.09 13.58 16.56
N ASP A 86 -17.28 14.42 15.90
CA ASP A 86 -15.85 14.63 16.24
C ASP A 86 -15.01 13.33 16.28
N ASP A 87 -15.54 12.26 15.70
CA ASP A 87 -14.99 10.92 15.81
C ASP A 87 -15.38 10.08 14.59
N GLY A 88 -14.69 8.95 14.42
CA GLY A 88 -14.92 7.99 13.37
C GLY A 88 -13.71 7.81 12.47
N VAL A 89 -13.53 6.60 11.96
CA VAL A 89 -12.46 6.26 11.03
C VAL A 89 -13.05 5.46 9.88
N THR A 90 -12.58 5.74 8.66
CA THR A 90 -12.98 5.06 7.44
C THR A 90 -11.73 4.64 6.68
N TRP A 91 -11.66 3.40 6.24
CA TRP A 91 -10.47 2.84 5.60
C TRP A 91 -10.79 1.81 4.53
N GLY A 92 -9.85 1.63 3.61
CA GLY A 92 -9.75 0.45 2.76
C GLY A 92 -8.71 -0.50 3.32
N VAL A 93 -8.90 -1.81 3.14
CA VAL A 93 -7.94 -2.85 3.51
C VAL A 93 -7.72 -3.81 2.34
N HIS A 94 -6.47 -4.23 2.15
CA HIS A 94 -6.08 -5.18 1.12
C HIS A 94 -5.08 -6.21 1.67
N PRO A 95 -5.20 -7.51 1.31
CA PRO A 95 -4.24 -8.54 1.71
C PRO A 95 -2.91 -8.43 0.93
N VAL A 96 -1.79 -8.67 1.60
CA VAL A 96 -0.44 -8.68 1.04
C VAL A 96 0.25 -9.98 1.44
N SER A 97 0.63 -10.79 0.46
CA SER A 97 1.26 -12.09 0.71
C SER A 97 2.67 -11.97 1.28
N VAL A 98 3.00 -12.83 2.24
CA VAL A 98 4.32 -12.99 2.85
C VAL A 98 4.64 -14.47 3.06
N GLU A 99 5.88 -14.80 3.41
CA GLU A 99 6.23 -16.17 3.82
C GLU A 99 6.14 -16.29 5.36
N SER A 100 5.40 -17.28 5.83
CA SER A 100 5.37 -17.63 7.26
C SER A 100 6.73 -18.15 7.74
N GLY A 101 7.01 -17.97 9.03
CA GLY A 101 8.26 -18.34 9.68
C GLY A 101 9.44 -17.40 9.37
N ARG A 102 9.15 -16.15 9.00
CA ARG A 102 10.18 -15.13 8.69
C ARG A 102 9.88 -13.79 9.36
N ALA A 103 10.96 -13.07 9.67
CA ALA A 103 10.90 -11.67 10.07
C ALA A 103 11.26 -10.76 8.89
N TYR A 104 10.70 -9.56 8.87
CA TYR A 104 10.79 -8.63 7.76
C TYR A 104 11.09 -7.21 8.23
N ARG A 105 11.63 -6.40 7.31
CA ARG A 105 11.49 -4.95 7.33
C ARG A 105 10.52 -4.57 6.22
N ALA A 106 9.40 -3.97 6.60
CA ALA A 106 8.42 -3.44 5.68
C ALA A 106 8.50 -1.91 5.63
N ARG A 107 8.18 -1.34 4.46
CA ARG A 107 7.95 0.09 4.27
C ARG A 107 6.64 0.25 3.53
N VAL A 108 5.80 1.14 4.02
CA VAL A 108 4.53 1.49 3.37
C VAL A 108 4.53 2.98 3.09
N THR A 109 4.14 3.35 1.86
CA THR A 109 4.01 4.74 1.40
C THR A 109 2.68 4.91 0.69
N ALA A 110 2.03 6.05 0.87
CA ALA A 110 0.86 6.45 0.09
C ALA A 110 0.86 7.97 -0.11
N GLN A 111 0.29 8.44 -1.21
CA GLN A 111 -0.04 9.84 -1.40
C GLN A 111 -1.45 10.08 -0.89
N LEU A 112 -1.64 11.09 -0.04
CA LEU A 112 -2.96 11.54 0.37
C LEU A 112 -3.15 13.01 -0.03
N TRP A 113 -4.33 13.31 -0.57
CA TRP A 113 -4.68 14.64 -1.06
C TRP A 113 -5.52 15.42 -0.03
N SER A 114 -5.24 16.71 0.11
CA SER A 114 -6.09 17.66 0.83
C SER A 114 -6.47 18.84 -0.08
N GLU A 115 -7.70 19.34 0.05
CA GLU A 115 -8.20 20.48 -0.76
C GLU A 115 -7.44 21.78 -0.54
N SER A 116 -6.84 21.93 0.64
CA SER A 116 -6.04 23.10 0.99
C SER A 116 -5.05 22.77 2.11
N GLU A 117 -4.06 23.64 2.29
CA GLU A 117 -3.30 23.69 3.55
C GLU A 117 -4.12 24.45 4.59
N SER A 118 -4.26 23.89 5.80
CA SER A 118 -5.04 24.49 6.88
C SER A 118 -4.39 24.26 8.23
N PHE A 119 -4.44 25.27 9.10
CA PHE A 119 -4.08 25.12 10.51
C PHE A 119 -5.14 24.30 11.28
N ASN A 120 -6.39 24.34 10.83
CA ASN A 120 -7.46 23.51 11.37
C ASN A 120 -7.48 22.19 10.60
N THR A 121 -6.87 21.15 11.17
CA THR A 121 -6.93 19.78 10.65
C THR A 121 -8.25 19.13 11.05
N LEU A 122 -9.05 18.69 10.08
CA LEU A 122 -10.34 18.02 10.35
C LEU A 122 -10.21 16.49 10.44
N ARG A 123 -9.15 15.93 9.83
CA ARG A 123 -8.87 14.48 9.74
C ARG A 123 -7.39 14.18 9.91
N ASP A 124 -7.08 13.01 10.43
CA ASP A 124 -5.77 12.37 10.31
C ASP A 124 -5.77 11.40 9.13
N ALA A 125 -4.63 11.28 8.44
CA ALA A 125 -4.29 10.14 7.62
C ALA A 125 -4.00 8.96 8.54
N VAL A 126 -4.63 7.80 8.30
CA VAL A 126 -4.31 6.55 9.00
C VAL A 126 -3.77 5.53 8.02
N MET A 127 -2.68 4.86 8.39
CA MET A 127 -2.15 3.72 7.65
C MET A 127 -1.71 2.63 8.62
N ARG A 128 -1.87 1.37 8.20
CA ARG A 128 -1.47 0.21 9.01
C ARG A 128 -1.03 -0.95 8.13
N LEU A 129 -0.09 -1.73 8.63
CA LEU A 129 0.28 -3.05 8.11
C LEU A 129 0.41 -4.02 9.28
N GLY A 130 -0.34 -5.11 9.27
CA GLY A 130 -0.34 -6.08 10.37
C GLY A 130 -0.87 -7.46 9.98
N PRO A 131 -0.76 -8.46 10.86
CA PRO A 131 -1.18 -9.84 10.59
C PRO A 131 -2.72 -10.02 10.60
N GLU A 132 -3.44 -9.11 11.23
CA GLU A 132 -4.92 -9.11 11.30
C GLU A 132 -5.43 -7.81 10.65
N PRO A 133 -6.53 -7.84 9.87
CA PRO A 133 -7.15 -6.63 9.36
C PRO A 133 -7.70 -5.79 10.52
N PRO A 134 -7.68 -4.44 10.43
CA PRO A 134 -8.32 -3.60 11.43
C PRO A 134 -9.84 -3.78 11.42
N SER A 135 -10.44 -3.69 12.60
CA SER A 135 -11.88 -3.84 12.84
C SER A 135 -12.47 -2.72 13.69
N VAL A 136 -11.62 -2.03 14.47
CA VAL A 136 -11.97 -0.89 15.32
C VAL A 136 -10.92 0.21 15.16
N GLU A 137 -11.21 1.42 15.64
CA GLU A 137 -10.29 2.55 15.56
C GLU A 137 -8.96 2.29 16.27
N GLU A 138 -9.00 1.61 17.43
CA GLU A 138 -7.83 1.34 18.26
C GLU A 138 -6.83 0.36 17.62
N ASP A 139 -7.22 -0.29 16.52
CA ASP A 139 -6.29 -1.09 15.74
C ASP A 139 -5.26 -0.22 15.00
N PHE A 140 -5.56 1.07 14.80
CA PHE A 140 -4.63 2.06 14.24
C PHE A 140 -3.77 2.72 15.32
N PRO A 141 -2.61 3.30 14.96
CA PRO A 141 -1.83 4.11 15.90
C PRO A 141 -2.63 5.27 16.49
N GLN A 142 -2.27 5.64 17.72
CA GLN A 142 -2.80 6.83 18.39
C GLN A 142 -2.44 8.11 17.61
N PRO A 143 -3.23 9.20 17.74
CA PRO A 143 -2.95 10.46 17.07
C PRO A 143 -1.50 10.94 17.24
N GLY A 144 -0.85 11.29 16.13
CA GLY A 144 0.54 11.75 16.09
C GLY A 144 1.60 10.64 16.23
N VAL A 145 1.20 9.37 16.23
CA VAL A 145 2.13 8.23 16.33
C VAL A 145 2.47 7.68 14.94
N ASN A 146 3.77 7.55 14.68
CA ASN A 146 4.33 6.81 13.57
C ASN A 146 5.25 5.71 14.11
N THR A 147 4.99 4.45 13.76
CA THR A 147 5.68 3.31 14.38
C THR A 147 7.12 3.12 13.93
N SER A 148 7.60 3.90 12.94
CA SER A 148 8.93 3.75 12.33
C SER A 148 10.10 3.71 13.32
N GLN A 149 9.93 4.32 14.49
CA GLN A 149 10.98 4.45 15.52
C GLN A 149 10.76 3.54 16.73
N LEU A 150 9.71 2.70 16.73
CA LEU A 150 9.33 1.88 17.89
C LEU A 150 10.02 0.50 17.92
N GLY A 151 10.87 0.20 16.94
CA GLY A 151 11.56 -1.09 16.85
C GLY A 151 10.62 -2.20 16.40
N GLU A 152 10.65 -3.33 17.11
CA GLU A 152 9.81 -4.49 16.81
C GLU A 152 8.45 -4.38 17.53
N THR A 153 7.38 -4.32 16.76
CA THR A 153 6.00 -4.13 17.22
C THR A 153 5.06 -5.16 16.58
N PRO A 154 3.88 -5.44 17.17
CA PRO A 154 2.92 -6.39 16.60
C PRO A 154 2.36 -5.99 15.21
N TYR A 155 2.35 -4.69 14.91
CA TYR A 155 1.97 -4.11 13.62
C TYR A 155 2.78 -2.83 13.38
N GLY A 156 2.80 -2.35 12.14
CA GLY A 156 3.32 -1.03 11.78
C GLY A 156 2.21 -0.10 11.31
N GLY A 157 2.38 1.20 11.48
CA GLY A 157 1.41 2.18 11.00
C GLY A 157 1.80 3.63 11.27
N LEU A 158 0.92 4.53 10.86
CA LEU A 158 0.92 5.92 11.29
C LEU A 158 -0.52 6.43 11.49
N ARG A 159 -0.64 7.48 12.31
CA ARG A 159 -1.78 8.39 12.36
C ARG A 159 -1.25 9.82 12.43
N GLU A 160 -1.36 10.56 11.33
CA GLU A 160 -0.76 11.88 11.17
C GLU A 160 -1.75 12.89 10.57
N PRO A 161 -1.68 14.18 10.93
CA PRO A 161 -2.58 15.21 10.40
C PRO A 161 -2.61 15.28 8.87
N LEU A 162 -3.81 15.47 8.30
CA LEU A 162 -4.02 15.94 6.92
C LEU A 162 -3.99 17.49 6.87
N TRP A 163 -4.21 18.07 5.68
CA TRP A 163 -4.14 19.52 5.41
C TRP A 163 -2.79 20.18 5.75
N LEU A 164 -1.72 19.40 5.87
CA LEU A 164 -0.36 19.92 6.07
C LEU A 164 0.24 20.51 4.79
N ALA A 165 -0.43 20.32 3.65
CA ALA A 165 -0.11 20.90 2.36
C ALA A 165 -1.39 20.96 1.51
N ASP A 166 -1.43 21.88 0.56
CA ASP A 166 -2.41 21.87 -0.52
C ASP A 166 -2.04 20.78 -1.54
N GLY A 167 -3.01 19.96 -1.93
CA GLY A 167 -2.84 18.86 -2.86
C GLY A 167 -2.25 17.60 -2.24
N TRP A 168 -1.45 16.88 -3.02
CA TRP A 168 -0.90 15.57 -2.67
C TRP A 168 0.32 15.65 -1.75
N ARG A 169 0.35 14.80 -0.73
CA ARG A 169 1.47 14.64 0.19
C ARG A 169 1.73 13.17 0.48
N GLU A 170 3.01 12.81 0.54
CA GLU A 170 3.43 11.44 0.88
C GLU A 170 3.34 11.23 2.39
N TYR A 171 2.71 10.13 2.79
CA TYR A 171 2.70 9.58 4.13
C TYR A 171 3.42 8.24 4.12
N ARG A 172 4.21 7.98 5.17
CA ARG A 172 5.11 6.83 5.20
C ARG A 172 5.39 6.33 6.61
N PHE A 173 5.42 5.02 6.76
CA PHE A 173 6.04 4.38 7.93
C PHE A 173 6.91 3.18 7.53
N GLU A 174 7.81 2.81 8.43
CA GLU A 174 8.56 1.56 8.38
C GLU A 174 8.14 0.66 9.55
N TRP A 175 8.18 -0.65 9.32
CA TRP A 175 7.86 -1.63 10.35
C TRP A 175 8.90 -2.73 10.36
N THR A 176 9.44 -2.99 11.54
CA THR A 176 10.32 -4.13 11.79
C THR A 176 9.45 -5.22 12.42
N THR A 177 9.16 -6.27 11.68
CA THR A 177 8.24 -7.31 12.15
C THR A 177 8.95 -8.27 13.12
N PRO A 178 8.21 -8.87 14.07
CA PRO A 178 8.62 -10.14 14.66
C PRO A 178 8.63 -11.24 13.60
N GLU A 179 9.06 -12.44 13.97
CA GLU A 179 8.82 -13.62 13.14
C GLU A 179 7.30 -13.81 12.95
N LEU A 180 6.85 -13.74 11.70
CA LEU A 180 5.45 -13.88 11.36
C LEU A 180 5.07 -15.35 11.27
N THR A 181 3.95 -15.74 11.87
CA THR A 181 3.37 -17.09 11.76
C THR A 181 2.27 -17.19 10.69
N THR A 182 1.97 -16.07 10.02
CA THR A 182 0.98 -15.94 8.93
C THR A 182 1.66 -15.86 7.57
N ASP A 183 0.94 -16.21 6.51
CA ASP A 183 1.33 -16.02 5.11
C ASP A 183 0.71 -14.75 4.49
N THR A 184 -0.07 -14.00 5.27
CA THR A 184 -0.81 -12.83 4.81
C THR A 184 -0.68 -11.71 5.84
N LEU A 185 -0.34 -10.52 5.36
CA LEU A 185 -0.49 -9.25 6.06
C LEU A 185 -1.65 -8.46 5.46
N TYR A 186 -2.15 -7.47 6.18
CA TYR A 186 -3.22 -6.58 5.72
C TYR A 186 -2.71 -5.15 5.74
N VAL A 187 -2.63 -4.52 4.57
CA VAL A 187 -2.38 -3.09 4.46
C VAL A 187 -3.73 -2.37 4.53
N ALA A 188 -3.83 -1.37 5.39
CA ALA A 188 -5.00 -0.51 5.50
C ALA A 188 -4.58 0.96 5.36
N VAL A 189 -5.41 1.75 4.68
CA VAL A 189 -5.23 3.20 4.50
C VAL A 189 -6.59 3.88 4.58
N GLY A 190 -6.63 5.03 5.25
CA GLY A 190 -7.89 5.68 5.57
C GLY A 190 -7.74 7.09 6.13
N THR A 191 -8.86 7.59 6.64
CA THR A 191 -8.94 8.87 7.34
C THR A 191 -9.68 8.73 8.66
N ALA A 192 -9.21 9.40 9.71
CA ALA A 192 -9.88 9.48 11.00
C ALA A 192 -10.33 10.90 11.31
N VAL A 193 -11.55 11.08 11.84
CA VAL A 193 -12.11 12.37 12.27
C VAL A 193 -11.34 12.91 13.47
N ILE A 194 -11.08 14.22 13.47
CA ILE A 194 -10.52 14.96 14.61
C ILE A 194 -11.45 16.10 15.03
N TRP A 195 -12.17 16.68 14.07
CA TRP A 195 -13.02 17.85 14.31
C TRP A 195 -14.23 17.88 13.39
N GLU A 196 -15.30 18.51 13.88
CA GLU A 196 -16.56 18.80 13.19
C GLU A 196 -16.33 19.33 11.77
N GLY A 197 -16.94 18.65 10.81
CA GLY A 197 -16.96 19.02 9.40
C GLY A 197 -16.72 17.86 8.48
N ASP A 198 -17.59 17.67 7.50
CA ASP A 198 -17.48 16.62 6.48
C ASP A 198 -16.28 16.88 5.58
N ALA A 199 -15.60 15.82 5.17
CA ALA A 199 -14.44 15.96 4.29
C ALA A 199 -14.32 14.79 3.33
N THR A 200 -13.88 15.10 2.10
CA THR A 200 -13.46 14.11 1.11
C THR A 200 -11.94 14.17 0.97
N HIS A 201 -11.30 13.01 0.99
CA HIS A 201 -9.88 12.84 0.70
C HIS A 201 -9.69 11.85 -0.44
N PHE A 202 -8.49 11.90 -1.02
CA PHE A 202 -8.07 10.95 -2.03
C PHE A 202 -6.76 10.29 -1.62
N VAL A 203 -6.61 9.01 -1.95
CA VAL A 203 -5.43 8.19 -1.68
C VAL A 203 -4.97 7.58 -3.00
N ASP A 204 -3.67 7.66 -3.27
CA ASP A 204 -3.08 7.12 -4.50
C ASP A 204 -1.61 6.74 -4.30
N ASP A 205 -1.02 6.06 -5.29
CA ASP A 205 0.37 5.58 -5.32
C ASP A 205 0.77 4.84 -4.02
N LEU A 206 -0.10 3.95 -3.56
CA LEU A 206 0.17 3.11 -2.39
C LEU A 206 1.17 2.02 -2.76
N SER A 207 2.21 1.88 -1.93
CA SER A 207 3.25 0.86 -2.13
C SER A 207 3.61 0.20 -0.80
N VAL A 208 3.81 -1.12 -0.84
CA VAL A 208 4.29 -1.94 0.26
C VAL A 208 5.56 -2.66 -0.19
N GLU A 209 6.70 -2.26 0.37
CA GLU A 209 7.99 -2.93 0.18
C GLU A 209 8.25 -3.87 1.36
N ILE A 210 8.60 -5.13 1.10
CA ILE A 210 8.88 -6.13 2.15
C ILE A 210 10.23 -6.79 1.88
N THR A 211 11.15 -6.68 2.85
CA THR A 211 12.49 -7.27 2.76
C THR A 211 12.72 -8.25 3.92
N PRO A 212 13.04 -9.54 3.66
CA PRO A 212 13.41 -10.48 4.70
C PRO A 212 14.61 -10.00 5.53
N ARG A 213 14.60 -10.29 6.84
CA ARG A 213 15.68 -9.98 7.77
C ARG A 213 16.51 -11.20 8.13
#